data_AF-A0A957ZKK0-F1
#
_entry.id   AF-A0A957ZKK0-F1
#
_cell.length_a   1.000
_cell.length_b   1.000
_cell.length_c   1.000
_cell.angle_alpha   90.00
_cell.angle_beta   90.00
_cell.angle_gamma   90.00
#
_symmetry.space_group_name_H-M   'P 1'
#
loop_
_entity.id
_entity.type
_entity.pdbx_description
1 polymer ?
#
loop_
_entity_poly.entity_id
_entity_poly.type
_entity_poly.pdbx_seq_one_letter_code
_entity_poly.pdbx_strand_id
1 'polypeptide(L)' 'MLLLWRPRSPVEVPRRPLSIDKIAAILQAEIASRSRNAGEYERRGNATQAAELRYEIATIQPLTALRSQP' A
#
# COMPACT_ATOMS: atom_id res chain seq x y z
N MET A 1 -39.00 23.58 -12.42
CA MET A 1 -37.90 24.07 -11.57
C MET A 1 -36.83 22.97 -11.56
N LEU A 2 -35.75 23.11 -12.34
CA LEU A 2 -34.69 22.10 -12.45
C LEU A 2 -33.51 22.55 -11.60
N LEU A 3 -33.21 21.79 -10.55
CA LEU A 3 -32.02 21.96 -9.73
C LEU A 3 -30.80 21.54 -10.56
N LEU A 4 -30.08 22.52 -11.09
CA LEU A 4 -28.80 22.32 -11.76
C LEU A 4 -27.77 21.84 -10.71
N TRP A 5 -27.51 20.54 -10.68
CA TRP A 5 -26.34 20.00 -10.00
C TRP A 5 -25.08 20.57 -10.66
N ARG A 6 -24.42 21.52 -9.99
CA ARG A 6 -23.08 21.98 -10.40
C ARG A 6 -22.05 20.98 -9.84
N PRO A 7 -21.26 20.29 -10.68
CA PRO A 7 -20.11 19.56 -10.16
C PRO A 7 -19.19 20.58 -9.48
N ARG A 8 -18.88 20.39 -8.19
CA ARG A 8 -17.81 21.13 -7.53
C ARG A 8 -16.55 20.90 -8.37
N SER A 9 -15.94 21.98 -8.87
CA SER A 9 -14.64 21.91 -9.53
C SER A 9 -13.68 21.10 -8.66
N PRO A 10 -12.90 20.16 -9.24
CA PRO A 10 -11.95 19.37 -8.46
C PRO A 10 -11.02 20.34 -7.75
N VAL A 11 -11.07 20.34 -6.41
CA VAL A 11 -10.12 21.11 -5.61
C VAL A 11 -8.76 20.50 -5.89
N GLU A 12 -7.89 21.26 -6.53
CA GLU A 12 -6.53 20.82 -6.83
C GLU A 12 -5.80 20.62 -5.50
N VAL A 13 -5.69 19.37 -5.06
CA VAL A 13 -4.99 19.01 -3.82
C VAL A 13 -3.50 19.19 -4.08
N PRO A 14 -2.79 20.10 -3.39
CA PRO A 14 -1.37 20.30 -3.61
C PRO A 14 -0.61 18.99 -3.33
N ARG A 15 -0.02 18.41 -4.37
CA ARG A 15 0.79 17.19 -4.25
C ARG A 15 2.22 17.58 -3.94
N ARG A 16 2.75 17.11 -2.81
CA ARG A 16 4.18 17.20 -2.51
C ARG A 16 4.82 15.83 -2.79
N PRO A 17 5.96 15.78 -3.51
CA PRO A 17 6.67 14.53 -3.69
C PRO A 17 7.13 13.98 -2.34
N LEU A 18 7.03 12.66 -2.17
CA LEU A 18 7.58 11.98 -0.99
C LEU A 18 9.08 11.75 -1.20
N SER A 19 9.86 11.87 -0.13
CA SER A 19 11.26 11.45 -0.15
C SER A 19 11.35 9.93 -0.29
N ILE A 20 12.46 9.43 -0.85
CA ILE A 20 12.73 7.98 -0.98
C ILE A 20 12.63 7.30 0.39
N ASP A 21 13.14 7.93 1.44
CA ASP A 21 13.06 7.45 2.82
C ASP A 21 11.62 7.28 3.30
N LYS A 22 10.76 8.26 3.00
CA LYS A 22 9.35 8.20 3.36
C LYS A 22 8.60 7.15 2.56
N ILE A 23 8.96 6.95 1.29
CA ILE A 23 8.43 5.86 0.46
C ILE A 23 8.85 4.51 1.06
N ALA A 24 10.12 4.33 1.41
CA ALA A 24 10.64 3.09 2.00
C ALA A 24 9.94 2.76 3.33
N ALA A 25 9.72 3.76 4.19
CA ALA A 25 8.98 3.59 5.44
C ALA A 25 7.52 3.15 5.22
N ILE A 26 6.84 3.73 4.22
CA ILE A 26 5.47 3.33 3.83
C ILE A 26 5.46 1.88 3.36
N LEU A 27 6.39 1.50 2.49
CA LEU A 27 6.48 0.13 1.97
C LEU A 27 6.79 -0.89 3.07
N GLN A 28 7.65 -0.56 4.04
CA GLN A 28 7.92 -1.41 5.20
C GLN A 28 6.69 -1.58 6.10
N ALA A 29 5.96 -0.49 6.38
CA ALA A 29 4.71 -0.55 7.15
C ALA A 29 3.67 -1.45 6.47
N GLU A 30 3.62 -1.38 5.15
CA GLU A 30 2.71 -2.16 4.34
C GLU A 30 3.06 -3.67 4.32
N ILE A 31 4.36 -4.01 4.20
CA ILE A 31 4.84 -5.40 4.35
C ILE A 31 4.46 -5.95 5.73
N ALA A 32 4.65 -5.16 6.79
CA ALA A 32 4.30 -5.59 8.15
C ALA A 32 2.79 -5.82 8.30
N SER A 33 1.96 -4.98 7.68
CA SER A 33 0.50 -5.14 7.64
C SER A 33 0.08 -6.43 6.95
N ARG A 34 0.59 -6.68 5.74
CA ARG A 34 0.33 -7.91 4.98
C ARG A 34 0.79 -9.16 5.71
N SER A 35 1.96 -9.10 6.37
CA SER A 35 2.51 -10.23 7.12
C SER A 35 1.61 -10.63 8.29
N ARG A 36 1.10 -9.64 9.05
CA ARG A 36 0.11 -9.88 10.11
C ARG A 36 -1.17 -10.51 9.56
N ASN A 37 -1.69 -9.98 8.45
CA ASN A 37 -2.91 -10.49 7.83
C ASN A 37 -2.72 -11.91 7.29
N ALA A 38 -1.57 -12.23 6.71
CA ALA A 38 -1.25 -13.60 6.28
C ALA A 38 -1.31 -14.57 7.47
N GLY A 39 -0.72 -14.21 8.61
CA GLY A 39 -0.81 -15.01 9.84
C GLY A 39 -2.23 -15.15 10.39
N GLU A 40 -3.09 -14.14 10.23
CA GLU A 40 -4.53 -14.24 10.56
C GLU A 40 -5.25 -15.23 9.64
N TYR A 41 -4.98 -15.20 8.34
CA TYR A 41 -5.57 -16.13 7.37
C TYR A 41 -5.15 -17.58 7.64
N GLU A 42 -3.88 -17.82 7.97
CA GLU A 42 -3.41 -19.16 8.34
C GLU A 42 -4.10 -19.71 9.58
N ARG A 43 -4.25 -18.88 10.63
CA ARG A 43 -4.97 -19.27 11.85
C ARG A 43 -6.43 -19.64 11.59
N ARG A 44 -7.03 -19.12 10.53
CA ARG A 44 -8.41 -19.42 10.10
C ARG A 44 -8.50 -20.56 9.09
N GLY A 45 -7.38 -21.17 8.71
CA GLY A 45 -7.33 -22.24 7.70
C GLY A 45 -7.42 -21.76 6.25
N ASN A 46 -7.30 -20.46 6.00
CA ASN A 46 -7.40 -19.84 4.68
C ASN A 46 -6.03 -19.77 4.00
N ALA A 47 -5.52 -20.94 3.59
CA ALA A 47 -4.16 -21.07 3.04
C ALA A 47 -3.92 -20.26 1.75
N THR A 48 -4.93 -20.17 0.86
CA THR A 48 -4.82 -19.43 -0.40
C THR A 48 -4.57 -17.94 -0.18
N GLN A 49 -5.36 -17.31 0.68
CA GLN A 49 -5.23 -15.88 0.98
C GLN A 49 -3.92 -15.56 1.70
N ALA A 50 -3.46 -16.47 2.58
CA ALA A 50 -2.14 -16.34 3.20
C ALA A 50 -1.00 -16.42 2.17
N ALA A 51 -1.11 -17.31 1.18
CA ALA A 51 -0.13 -17.44 0.10
C ALA A 51 -0.11 -16.22 -0.83
N GLU A 52 -1.29 -15.68 -1.18
CA GLU A 52 -1.41 -14.44 -1.96
C GLU A 52 -0.70 -13.27 -1.28
N LEU A 53 -0.97 -13.05 0.01
CA LEU A 53 -0.32 -11.97 0.77
C LEU A 53 1.20 -12.14 0.86
N ARG A 54 1.70 -13.38 0.95
CA ARG A 54 3.14 -13.67 0.93
C ARG A 54 3.77 -13.37 -0.43
N TYR A 55 3.07 -13.70 -1.51
CA TYR A 55 3.51 -13.36 -2.85
C TYR A 55 3.57 -11.84 -3.06
N GLU A 56 2.57 -11.10 -2.57
CA GLU A 56 2.57 -9.64 -2.59
C GLU A 56 3.75 -9.07 -1.78
N ILE A 57 4.02 -9.60 -0.58
CA ILE A 57 5.18 -9.21 0.22
C ILE A 57 6.48 -9.43 -0.56
N ALA A 58 6.66 -10.61 -1.16
CA ALA A 58 7.84 -10.94 -1.95
C ALA A 58 8.05 -9.97 -3.12
N THR A 59 6.96 -9.44 -3.69
CA THR A 59 6.99 -8.47 -4.78
C THR A 59 7.42 -7.08 -4.30
N ILE A 60 7.02 -6.68 -3.09
CA ILE A 60 7.30 -5.35 -2.52
C ILE A 60 8.67 -5.30 -1.84
N GLN A 61 9.13 -6.40 -1.24
CA GLN A 61 10.37 -6.47 -0.44
C GLN A 61 11.59 -5.84 -1.15
N PRO A 62 11.87 -6.11 -2.44
CA PRO A 62 13.03 -5.52 -3.13
C PRO A 62 12.96 -3.99 -3.22
N LEU A 63 11.75 -3.42 -3.29
CA LEU A 63 11.54 -1.97 -3.41
C LEU A 63 11.90 -1.22 -2.13
N THR A 64 11.90 -1.89 -0.98
CA THR A 64 12.36 -1.29 0.29
C THR A 64 13.87 -1.07 0.33
N ALA A 65 14.63 -1.80 -0.51
CA ALA A 65 16.09 -1.72 -0.58
C ALA A 65 16.61 -0.63 -1.53
N LEU A 66 15.71 0.06 -2.26
CA LEU A 66 16.04 1.17 -3.18
C LEU A 66 16.79 2.34 -2.52
N ARG A 67 16.87 2.33 -1.18
CA ARG A 67 17.70 3.25 -0.38
C ARG A 67 19.21 3.11 -0.58
N SER A 68 19.68 2.09 -1.31
CA SER A 68 21.09 1.66 -1.30
C SER A 68 21.83 1.84 -2.64
N GLN A 69 21.24 2.50 -3.63
CA GLN A 69 21.97 2.82 -4.87
C GLN A 69 22.72 4.14 -4.69
N PRO A 70 24.07 4.14 -4.75
CA PRO A 70 24.89 5.34 -4.65
C PRO A 70 24.68 6.31 -5.82
#